data_AF-A0A3G2C7B4-F1
#
_entry.id   AF-A0A3G2C7B4-F1
#
_cell.length_a   1.000
_cell.length_b   1.000
_cell.length_c   1.000
_cell.angle_alpha   90.00
_cell.angle_beta   90.00
_cell.angle_gamma   90.00
#
_symmetry.space_group_name_H-M   'P 1'
#
loop_
_entity.id
_entity.type
_entity.pdbx_description
1 polymer ?
#
loop_
_entity_poly.entity_id
_entity_poly.type
_entity_poly.pdbx_seq_one_letter_code
_entity_poly.pdbx_strand_id
1 'polypeptide(L)'
;MCARQVCPEADFWVGVEAGIEENMTFAWMTIENHHMRGESRSASLMLPESVLQGIAEGKALGSEMKAITGTNDIGRREGAIGVFTNGVLTRTSVYHQALVLALVPFHNEIFQKRAETK
;
A
#
# COMPACT_ATOMS: atom_id res chain seq x y z
N MET A 1 -16.79 10.23 -1.36
CA MET A 1 -17.28 9.64 -2.63
C MET A 1 -16.39 8.45 -2.97
N CYS A 2 -16.95 7.31 -3.34
CA CYS A 2 -16.17 6.13 -3.74
C CYS A 2 -15.73 6.27 -5.21
N ALA A 3 -14.51 5.85 -5.56
CA ALA A 3 -13.98 5.94 -6.93
C ALA A 3 -14.92 5.31 -7.97
N ARG A 4 -15.57 4.20 -7.61
CA ARG A 4 -16.59 3.52 -8.41
C ARG A 4 -17.84 4.35 -8.70
N GLN A 5 -18.22 5.25 -7.79
CA GLN A 5 -19.34 6.16 -8.01
C GLN A 5 -18.95 7.34 -8.91
N VAL A 6 -17.67 7.75 -8.87
CA VAL A 6 -17.15 8.87 -9.66
C VAL A 6 -16.90 8.45 -11.11
N CYS A 7 -16.40 7.23 -11.34
CA CYS A 7 -16.14 6.68 -12.66
C CYS A 7 -16.66 5.23 -12.73
N PRO A 8 -17.97 5.02 -12.93
CA PRO A 8 -18.58 3.69 -12.92
C PRO A 8 -18.23 2.85 -14.17
N GLU A 9 -17.74 3.49 -15.23
CA GLU A 9 -17.42 2.85 -16.51
C GLU A 9 -15.98 2.31 -16.60
N ALA A 10 -15.17 2.45 -15.53
CA ALA A 10 -13.81 1.95 -15.53
C ALA A 10 -13.76 0.42 -15.45
N ASP A 11 -12.84 -0.21 -16.18
CA ASP A 11 -12.63 -1.66 -16.09
C ASP A 11 -12.15 -2.11 -14.70
N PHE A 12 -11.37 -1.25 -14.05
CA PHE A 12 -10.79 -1.49 -12.73
C PHE A 12 -10.80 -0.24 -11.85
N TRP A 13 -10.97 -0.47 -10.54
CA TRP A 13 -10.71 0.52 -9.49
C TRP A 13 -9.60 0.01 -8.59
N VAL A 14 -8.64 0.88 -8.28
CA VAL A 14 -7.48 0.55 -7.46
C VAL A 14 -7.43 1.47 -6.24
N GLY A 15 -7.44 0.87 -5.06
CA GLY A 15 -7.17 1.53 -3.78
C GLY A 15 -5.77 1.18 -3.29
N VAL A 16 -5.01 2.19 -2.85
CA VAL A 16 -3.70 2.01 -2.21
C VAL A 16 -3.70 2.85 -0.95
N GLU A 17 -3.73 2.22 0.21
CA GLU A 17 -3.83 2.91 1.50
C GLU A 17 -2.68 2.47 2.41
N ALA A 18 -1.91 3.45 2.89
CA ALA A 18 -0.85 3.19 3.85
C ALA A 18 -1.42 3.12 5.28
N GLY A 19 -0.84 2.25 6.10
CA GLY A 19 -1.27 2.04 7.47
C GLY A 19 -0.09 1.83 8.41
N ILE A 20 -0.41 1.89 9.71
CA ILE A 20 0.49 1.55 10.80
C ILE A 20 -0.28 0.63 11.74
N GLU A 21 0.33 -0.49 12.10
CA GLU A 21 -0.16 -1.46 13.08
C GLU A 21 1.02 -1.77 13.99
N GLU A 22 0.81 -1.60 15.30
CA GLU A 22 1.88 -1.65 16.29
C GLU A 22 3.05 -0.73 15.92
N ASN A 23 4.26 -1.29 15.74
CA ASN A 23 5.46 -0.56 15.38
C ASN A 23 5.81 -0.68 13.87
N MET A 24 4.88 -1.16 13.04
CA MET A 24 5.14 -1.42 11.62
C MET A 24 4.28 -0.56 10.71
N THR A 25 4.87 -0.07 9.62
CA THR A 25 4.13 0.52 8.49
C THR A 25 4.02 -0.45 7.33
N PHE A 26 2.89 -0.37 6.62
CA PHE A 26 2.58 -1.15 5.42
C PHE A 26 1.60 -0.37 4.54
N ALA A 27 1.20 -0.96 3.43
CA ALA A 27 0.04 -0.53 2.67
C ALA A 27 -0.81 -1.70 2.19
N TRP A 28 -2.12 -1.47 2.17
CA TRP A 28 -3.10 -2.33 1.52
C TRP A 28 -3.30 -1.91 0.07
N MET A 29 -3.38 -2.91 -0.79
CA MET A 29 -3.70 -2.80 -2.20
C MET A 29 -5.02 -3.52 -2.42
N THR A 30 -6.00 -2.80 -2.92
CA THR A 30 -7.29 -3.37 -3.31
C THR A 30 -7.51 -3.08 -4.79
N ILE A 31 -7.80 -4.12 -5.56
CA ILE A 31 -8.16 -4.00 -6.97
C ILE A 31 -9.54 -4.61 -7.12
N GLU A 32 -10.44 -3.88 -7.75
CA GLU A 32 -11.80 -4.31 -8.05
C GLU A 32 -12.08 -4.18 -9.53
N ASN A 33 -12.88 -5.10 -10.07
CA ASN A 33 -13.65 -4.87 -11.29
C ASN A 33 -15.14 -5.05 -10.97
N HIS A 34 -15.99 -5.13 -12.00
CA HIS A 34 -17.44 -5.30 -11.83
C HIS A 34 -17.87 -6.61 -11.15
N HIS A 35 -16.99 -7.62 -11.07
CA HIS A 35 -17.34 -8.99 -10.69
C HIS A 35 -16.63 -9.48 -9.44
N MET A 36 -15.41 -9.01 -9.18
CA MET A 36 -14.56 -9.53 -8.13
C MET A 36 -13.59 -8.48 -7.60
N ARG A 37 -13.00 -8.83 -6.45
CA ARG A 37 -11.99 -8.04 -5.75
C ARG A 37 -10.78 -8.91 -5.46
N GLY A 38 -9.59 -8.36 -5.68
CA GLY A 38 -8.34 -8.89 -5.19
C GLY A 38 -7.70 -7.92 -4.20
N GLU A 39 -7.08 -8.47 -3.17
CA GLU A 39 -6.47 -7.70 -2.09
C GLU A 39 -5.09 -8.29 -1.77
N SER A 40 -4.15 -7.41 -1.42
CA SER A 40 -2.85 -7.81 -0.90
C SER A 40 -2.35 -6.73 0.03
N ARG A 41 -1.60 -7.14 1.06
CA ARG A 41 -0.82 -6.22 1.91
C ARG A 41 0.63 -6.27 1.47
N SER A 42 1.30 -5.12 1.44
CA SER A 42 2.74 -5.06 1.22
C SER A 42 3.52 -5.63 2.39
N ALA A 43 4.79 -5.94 2.14
CA ALA A 43 5.74 -6.25 3.21
C ALA A 43 5.81 -5.08 4.20
N SER A 44 5.81 -5.41 5.48
CA SER A 44 5.88 -4.44 6.56
C SER A 44 7.30 -3.93 6.79
N LEU A 45 7.42 -2.68 7.22
CA LEU A 45 8.66 -2.07 7.69
C LEU A 45 8.50 -1.67 9.16
N MET A 46 9.35 -2.19 10.03
CA MET A 46 9.43 -1.75 11.42
C MET A 46 9.95 -0.31 11.49
N LEU A 47 9.26 0.54 12.23
CA LEU A 47 9.63 1.93 12.46
C LEU A 47 10.40 2.07 13.76
N PRO A 48 11.38 2.99 13.84
CA PRO A 48 12.06 3.29 15.09
C PRO A 48 11.13 4.04 16.06
N GLU A 49 11.36 3.85 17.36
CA GLU A 49 10.56 4.46 18.44
C GLU A 49 10.41 5.98 18.29
N SER A 50 11.49 6.66 17.86
CA SER A 50 11.47 8.12 17.66
C SER A 50 10.43 8.56 16.62
N VAL A 51 10.19 7.75 15.58
CA VAL A 51 9.18 8.01 14.55
C VAL A 51 7.78 7.70 15.09
N LEU A 52 7.64 6.60 15.84
CA LEU A 52 6.37 6.20 16.45
C LEU A 52 5.86 7.23 17.44
N GLN A 53 6.75 7.85 18.23
CA GLN A 53 6.39 8.92 19.14
C GLN A 53 5.77 10.12 18.40
N GLY A 54 6.37 10.55 17.29
CA GLY A 54 5.80 11.63 16.48
C GLY A 54 4.45 11.28 15.86
N ILE A 55 4.28 10.03 15.43
CA ILE A 55 2.99 9.54 14.93
C ILE A 55 1.92 9.51 16.04
N ALA A 56 2.29 9.10 17.26
CA ALA A 56 1.40 9.13 18.41
C ALA A 56 0.94 10.54 18.78
N GLU A 57 1.74 11.56 18.47
CA GLU A 57 1.40 12.99 18.57
C GLU A 57 0.53 13.50 17.41
N GLY A 58 0.12 12.64 16.48
CA GLY A 58 -0.73 12.97 15.33
C GLY A 58 0.03 13.43 14.09
N LYS A 59 1.36 13.30 14.06
CA LYS A 59 2.15 13.65 12.87
C LYS A 59 2.08 12.53 11.84
N ALA A 60 2.06 12.90 10.56
CA ALA A 60 2.16 11.93 9.49
C ALA A 60 3.57 11.32 9.42
N LEU A 61 3.68 10.03 9.11
CA LEU A 61 4.97 9.34 8.91
C LEU A 61 5.87 10.10 7.92
N GLY A 62 5.31 10.65 6.84
CA GLY A 62 6.07 11.44 5.87
C GLY A 62 6.75 12.67 6.48
N SER A 63 6.11 13.31 7.47
CA SER A 63 6.67 14.46 8.18
C SER A 63 7.81 14.04 9.11
N GLU A 64 7.64 12.94 9.85
CA GLU A 64 8.69 12.39 10.73
C GLU A 64 9.94 11.99 9.94
N MET A 65 9.74 11.28 8.82
CA MET A 65 10.85 10.88 7.97
C MET A 65 11.59 12.09 7.39
N LYS A 66 10.86 13.15 7.02
CA LYS A 66 11.46 14.39 6.51
C LYS A 66 12.33 15.08 7.56
N ALA A 67 11.91 15.06 8.84
CA ALA A 67 12.72 15.59 9.94
C ALA A 67 14.03 14.80 10.12
N ILE A 68 13.99 13.48 9.98
CA ILE A 68 15.16 12.59 10.15
C ILE A 68 16.16 12.73 8.98
N THR A 69 15.66 12.79 7.75
CA THR A 69 16.51 12.77 6.56
C THR A 69 17.03 14.15 6.14
N GLY A 70 16.52 15.23 6.75
CA GLY A 70 16.86 16.60 6.40
C GLY A 70 16.51 17.00 4.95
N THR A 71 15.82 16.13 4.21
CA THR A 71 15.56 16.31 2.78
C THR A 71 14.10 16.68 2.58
N ASN A 72 13.87 17.87 1.98
CA ASN A 72 12.52 18.34 1.68
C ASN A 72 11.77 17.42 0.71
N ASP A 73 12.55 16.71 -0.12
CA ASP A 73 12.14 15.70 -1.07
C ASP A 73 12.66 14.34 -0.63
N ILE A 74 12.09 13.74 0.43
CA ILE A 74 11.98 12.27 0.40
C ILE A 74 11.11 11.98 -0.82
N GLY A 75 11.81 11.85 -1.95
CA GLY A 75 11.26 11.97 -3.28
C GLY A 75 10.17 10.93 -3.44
N ARG A 76 9.13 11.30 -4.19
CA ARG A 76 7.88 10.57 -4.42
C ARG A 76 7.98 9.05 -4.71
N ARG A 77 9.17 8.47 -4.85
CA ARG A 77 9.45 7.07 -5.20
C ARG A 77 10.06 6.22 -4.06
N GLU A 78 10.91 6.77 -3.19
CA GLU A 78 11.71 5.96 -2.25
C GLU A 78 10.99 5.69 -0.92
N GLY A 79 10.43 6.74 -0.29
CA GLY A 79 9.73 6.64 1.00
C GLY A 79 10.61 6.15 2.14
N ALA A 80 10.01 5.89 3.32
CA ALA A 80 10.72 5.39 4.49
C ALA A 80 11.49 4.08 4.20
N ILE A 81 10.92 3.22 3.36
CA ILE A 81 11.54 1.96 2.90
C ILE A 81 12.90 2.24 2.25
N GLY A 82 12.97 3.19 1.32
CA GLY A 82 14.24 3.55 0.66
C GLY A 82 15.29 4.05 1.64
N VAL A 83 14.89 4.91 2.57
CA VAL A 83 15.77 5.46 3.60
C VAL A 83 16.36 4.34 4.46
N PHE A 84 15.51 3.48 5.03
CA PHE A 84 15.95 2.45 5.98
C PHE A 84 16.61 1.24 5.32
N THR A 85 16.43 1.04 4.01
CA THR A 85 17.12 -0.03 3.25
C THR A 85 18.30 0.47 2.44
N ASN A 86 18.72 1.73 2.62
CA ASN A 86 19.79 2.36 1.85
C ASN A 86 19.61 2.22 0.33
N GLY A 87 18.37 2.41 -0.13
CA GLY A 87 17.99 2.35 -1.54
C GLY A 87 17.86 0.96 -2.15
N VAL A 88 18.15 -0.13 -1.41
CA VAL A 88 18.02 -1.50 -1.92
C VAL A 88 16.56 -1.83 -2.27
N LEU A 89 15.62 -1.34 -1.46
CA LEU A 89 14.19 -1.37 -1.76
C LEU A 89 13.65 0.06 -1.81
N THR A 90 12.52 0.23 -2.49
CA THR A 90 11.79 1.50 -2.53
C THR A 90 10.33 1.23 -2.23
N ARG A 91 9.58 2.28 -1.85
CA ARG A 91 8.13 2.18 -1.77
C ARG A 91 7.53 1.65 -3.07
N THR A 92 8.01 2.13 -4.23
CA THR A 92 7.55 1.65 -5.53
C THR A 92 7.82 0.16 -5.74
N SER A 93 9.02 -0.35 -5.44
CA SER A 93 9.34 -1.77 -5.66
C SER A 93 8.55 -2.70 -4.73
N VAL A 94 8.38 -2.30 -3.47
CA VAL A 94 7.57 -3.07 -2.50
C VAL A 94 6.09 -3.03 -2.88
N TYR A 95 5.57 -1.88 -3.29
CA TYR A 95 4.15 -1.76 -3.67
C TYR A 95 3.87 -2.49 -4.99
N HIS A 96 4.81 -2.50 -5.92
CA HIS A 96 4.70 -3.25 -7.16
C HIS A 96 4.44 -4.73 -6.88
N GLN A 97 5.20 -5.36 -5.98
CA GLN A 97 4.98 -6.76 -5.61
C GLN A 97 3.58 -7.00 -5.04
N ALA A 98 3.13 -6.16 -4.11
CA ALA A 98 1.80 -6.30 -3.53
C ALA A 98 0.66 -6.03 -4.53
N LEU A 99 0.84 -5.09 -5.47
CA LEU A 99 -0.12 -4.89 -6.56
C LEU A 99 -0.21 -6.10 -7.48
N VAL A 100 0.92 -6.72 -7.82
CA VAL A 100 0.95 -7.97 -8.60
C VAL A 100 0.20 -9.08 -7.85
N LEU A 101 0.39 -9.20 -6.54
CA LEU A 101 -0.35 -10.17 -5.72
C LEU A 101 -1.85 -9.88 -5.67
N ALA A 102 -2.25 -8.60 -5.57
CA ALA A 102 -3.66 -8.20 -5.62
C ALA A 102 -4.33 -8.49 -6.97
N LEU A 103 -3.56 -8.64 -8.06
CA LEU A 103 -4.07 -9.02 -9.38
C LEU A 103 -4.34 -10.53 -9.54
N VAL A 104 -3.87 -11.37 -8.63
CA VAL A 104 -3.97 -12.85 -8.72
C VAL A 104 -5.38 -13.35 -9.05
N PRO A 105 -6.47 -12.85 -8.42
CA PRO A 105 -7.81 -13.35 -8.73
C PRO A 105 -8.26 -13.09 -10.18
N PHE A 106 -7.73 -12.06 -10.84
CA PHE A 106 -8.17 -11.63 -12.17
C PHE A 106 -7.55 -12.45 -13.30
N HIS A 107 -6.38 -13.05 -13.10
CA HIS A 107 -5.67 -13.82 -14.13
C HIS A 107 -5.57 -15.33 -13.82
N ASN A 108 -6.29 -15.82 -12.81
CA ASN A 108 -6.36 -17.24 -12.46
C ASN A 108 -7.82 -17.72 -12.44
N GLU A 109 -8.17 -18.62 -13.35
CA GLU A 109 -9.54 -19.13 -13.52
C GLU A 109 -10.14 -19.76 -12.26
N ILE A 110 -9.31 -20.28 -11.35
CA ILE A 110 -9.78 -20.88 -10.10
C ILE A 110 -10.56 -19.90 -9.22
N PHE A 111 -10.30 -18.59 -9.34
CA PHE A 111 -11.03 -17.55 -8.62
C PHE A 111 -12.30 -17.07 -9.35
N GLN A 112 -12.47 -17.43 -10.61
CA GLN A 112 -13.60 -17.01 -11.44
C GLN A 112 -14.78 -17.98 -11.36
N LYS A 113 -14.53 -19.20 -10.88
CA LYS A 113 -15.58 -20.19 -10.62
C LYS A 113 -16.37 -19.73 -9.40
N ARG A 114 -17.59 -19.22 -9.63
CA ARG A 114 -18.56 -19.01 -8.56
C ARG A 114 -18.68 -20.31 -7.77
N ALA A 115 -18.69 -20.23 -6.44
CA ALA A 115 -19.15 -21.32 -5.61
C ALA A 115 -20.55 -21.72 -6.12
N GLU A 116 -20.64 -22.86 -6.80
CA GLU A 116 -21.92 -23.47 -7.10
C GLU A 116 -22.55 -23.77 -5.73
N THR A 117 -23.54 -22.96 -5.36
CA THR A 117 -24.37 -23.19 -4.18
C THR A 117 -25.01 -24.57 -4.36
N LYS A 118 -24.50 -25.56 -3.62
CA LYS A 118 -25.21 -26.82 -3.40
C LYS A 118 -26.45 -26.58 -2.55
#